data_AF-A0A1G8FJX7-F1
#
_entry.id   AF-A0A1G8FJX7-F1
#
_cell.length_a   1.000
_cell.length_b   1.000
_cell.length_c   1.000
_cell.angle_alpha   90.00
_cell.angle_beta   90.00
_cell.angle_gamma   90.00
#
_symmetry.space_group_name_H-M   'P 1'
#
loop_
_entity.id
_entity.type
_entity.pdbx_description
1 polymer ?
#
loop_
_entity_poly.entity_id
_entity_poly.type
_entity_poly.pdbx_seq_one_letter_code
_entity_poly.pdbx_strand_id
1 'polypeptide(L)'
;MVQEICEELEIIIVALECDKDHTHMFLNVLPTFSPADIMAKIKRVTSKKLREEFPHFQHLPSLWTRSYFVSTAGNVSSETMSQTMTVKVKLLPTKEQTSILRQMSQEYISTINTLVSEMVAEKKSTRKSSKDVFAHLPSAVKNQAIKDAKSVFQKVKKNKYTTIPVLKKPVCIWNNQNYSFDFTHIYLPLMIDGKAKKTPIRALLIDKKNRNFDLLKHKYGKG
;
A
#
# COMPACT_ATOMS: atom_id res chain seq x y z
N MET A 1 -11.48 13.39 21.35
CA MET A 1 -12.92 13.53 21.01
C MET A 1 -13.59 12.22 20.58
N VAL A 2 -13.25 11.61 19.43
CA VAL A 2 -13.82 10.30 19.04
C VAL A 2 -13.34 9.19 19.97
N GLN A 3 -12.08 9.24 20.40
CA GLN A 3 -11.50 8.31 21.38
C GLN A 3 -12.31 8.28 22.69
N GLU A 4 -12.57 9.45 23.28
CA GLU A 4 -13.40 9.56 24.50
C GLU A 4 -14.78 8.89 24.34
N ILE A 5 -15.46 9.09 23.21
CA ILE A 5 -16.78 8.49 22.94
C ILE A 5 -16.68 6.97 22.87
N CYS A 6 -15.63 6.45 22.22
CA CYS A 6 -15.41 5.02 22.10
C CYS A 6 -15.00 4.39 23.44
N GLU A 7 -14.21 5.09 24.26
CA GLU A 7 -13.86 4.67 25.62
C GLU A 7 -15.11 4.57 26.52
N GLU A 8 -16.00 5.57 26.47
CA GLU A 8 -17.31 5.55 27.18
C GLU A 8 -18.19 4.36 26.79
N LEU A 9 -18.07 3.88 25.55
CA LEU A 9 -18.88 2.80 24.98
C LEU A 9 -18.16 1.44 25.01
N GLU A 10 -16.97 1.36 25.61
CA GLU A 10 -16.10 0.17 25.58
C GLU A 10 -15.82 -0.34 24.15
N ILE A 11 -15.77 0.57 23.18
CA ILE A 11 -15.45 0.30 21.78
C ILE A 11 -13.95 0.47 21.56
N ILE A 12 -13.31 -0.56 21.00
CA ILE A 12 -11.90 -0.48 20.64
C ILE A 12 -11.77 0.12 19.25
N ILE A 13 -11.08 1.26 19.14
CA ILE A 13 -10.72 1.86 17.85
C ILE A 13 -9.51 1.11 17.29
N VAL A 14 -9.71 0.35 16.22
CA VAL A 14 -8.63 -0.35 15.51
C VAL A 14 -7.90 0.62 14.57
N ALA A 15 -8.65 1.46 13.85
CA ALA A 15 -8.12 2.53 13.01
C ALA A 15 -9.10 3.71 12.92
N LEU A 16 -8.56 4.93 12.80
CA LEU A 16 -9.32 6.16 12.59
C LEU A 16 -8.54 7.05 11.63
N GLU A 17 -9.13 7.33 10.47
CA GLU A 17 -8.54 8.17 9.44
C GLU A 17 -9.52 9.27 9.02
N CYS A 18 -9.03 10.51 8.94
CA CYS A 18 -9.83 11.66 8.53
C CYS A 18 -9.29 12.21 7.21
N ASP A 19 -10.19 12.44 6.26
CA ASP A 19 -9.92 13.18 5.02
C ASP A 19 -10.63 14.55 5.08
N LYS A 20 -10.53 15.34 4.01
CA LYS A 20 -11.08 16.70 3.92
C LYS A 20 -12.62 16.73 4.08
N ASP A 21 -13.32 15.71 3.61
CA ASP A 21 -14.79 15.67 3.52
C ASP A 21 -15.44 14.43 4.13
N HIS A 22 -14.65 13.48 4.65
CA HIS A 22 -15.16 12.25 5.26
C HIS A 22 -14.19 11.65 6.28
N THR A 23 -14.69 10.71 7.09
CA THR A 23 -13.92 10.00 8.11
C THR A 23 -14.16 8.51 7.99
N HIS A 24 -13.08 7.73 8.04
CA HIS A 24 -13.11 6.27 8.10
C HIS A 24 -12.81 5.79 9.52
N MET A 25 -13.63 4.87 10.01
CA MET A 25 -13.50 4.32 11.36
C MET A 25 -13.52 2.80 11.26
N PHE A 26 -12.50 2.14 11.81
CA PHE A 26 -12.49 0.70 11.99
C PHE A 26 -12.58 0.39 13.48
N LEU A 27 -13.73 -0.13 13.89
CA LEU A 27 -14.12 -0.29 15.27
C LEU A 27 -14.32 -1.77 15.59
N ASN A 28 -13.79 -2.23 16.71
CA ASN A 28 -14.13 -3.50 17.30
C ASN A 28 -15.20 -3.25 18.39
N VAL A 29 -16.39 -3.79 18.13
CA VAL A 29 -17.64 -3.43 18.80
C VAL A 29 -18.32 -4.71 19.26
N LEU A 30 -18.86 -4.72 20.49
CA LEU A 30 -19.66 -5.83 20.98
C LEU A 30 -20.95 -5.98 20.14
N PRO A 31 -21.38 -7.22 19.80
CA PRO A 31 -22.58 -7.46 18.98
C PRO A 31 -23.89 -6.89 19.55
N THR A 32 -23.89 -6.51 20.83
CA THR A 32 -25.02 -5.87 21.52
C THR A 32 -25.27 -4.43 21.08
N PHE A 33 -24.29 -3.77 20.46
CA PHE A 33 -24.46 -2.40 19.97
C PHE A 33 -24.83 -2.38 18.48
N SER A 34 -25.88 -1.62 18.17
CA SER A 34 -26.25 -1.30 16.80
C SER A 34 -25.25 -0.32 16.17
N PRO A 35 -24.77 -0.56 14.94
CA PRO A 35 -23.96 0.41 14.21
C PRO A 35 -24.64 1.78 14.05
N ALA A 36 -25.97 1.81 13.96
CA ALA A 36 -26.72 3.06 13.84
C ALA A 36 -26.60 3.92 15.10
N ASP A 37 -26.67 3.30 16.28
CA ASP A 37 -26.60 4.02 17.55
C ASP A 37 -25.19 4.56 17.81
N ILE A 38 -24.18 3.77 17.49
CA ILE A 38 -22.76 4.17 17.56
C ILE A 38 -22.52 5.38 16.66
N MET A 39 -22.94 5.31 15.40
CA MET A 39 -22.75 6.40 14.45
C MET A 39 -23.56 7.64 14.82
N ALA A 40 -24.77 7.48 15.37
CA ALA A 40 -25.56 8.60 15.86
C ALA A 40 -24.86 9.32 17.03
N LYS A 41 -24.34 8.57 18.00
CA LYS A 41 -23.60 9.14 19.14
C LYS A 41 -22.32 9.85 18.66
N ILE A 42 -21.51 9.19 17.84
CA ILE A 42 -20.25 9.76 17.32
C ILE A 42 -20.54 11.05 16.56
N LYS A 43 -21.44 11.03 15.57
CA LYS A 43 -21.76 12.22 14.76
C LYS A 43 -22.34 13.35 15.60
N ARG A 44 -23.20 13.05 16.59
CA ARG A 44 -23.82 14.07 17.45
C ARG A 44 -22.80 14.77 18.34
N VAL A 45 -22.00 14.00 19.07
CA VAL A 45 -21.02 14.56 20.01
C VAL A 45 -19.93 15.31 19.25
N THR A 46 -19.44 14.74 18.14
CA THR A 46 -18.43 15.40 17.31
C THR A 46 -18.93 16.69 16.69
N SER A 47 -20.16 16.72 16.16
CA SER A 47 -20.76 17.93 15.61
C SER A 47 -20.93 19.02 16.66
N LYS A 48 -21.30 18.67 17.90
CA LYS A 48 -21.44 19.65 18.99
C LYS A 48 -20.09 20.27 19.33
N LYS A 49 -19.11 19.45 19.71
CA LYS A 49 -17.79 19.92 20.15
C LYS A 49 -17.04 20.69 19.06
N LEU A 50 -17.11 20.25 17.79
CA LEU A 50 -16.46 20.97 16.68
C LEU A 50 -17.09 22.35 16.43
N ARG A 51 -18.40 22.53 16.65
CA ARG A 51 -19.05 23.85 16.51
C ARG A 51 -18.74 24.78 17.68
N GLU A 52 -18.50 24.22 18.87
CA GLU A 52 -18.05 24.95 20.06
C GLU A 52 -16.59 25.41 19.88
N GLU A 53 -15.72 24.55 19.35
CA GLU A 53 -14.29 24.83 19.14
C GLU A 53 -14.03 25.72 17.91
N PHE A 54 -14.81 25.54 16.84
CA PHE A 54 -14.64 26.24 15.57
C PHE A 54 -15.91 27.00 15.17
N PRO A 55 -16.03 28.30 15.55
CA PRO A 55 -17.22 29.10 15.29
C PRO A 55 -17.62 29.19 13.81
N HIS A 56 -16.65 29.06 12.89
CA HIS A 56 -16.92 29.04 11.45
C HIS A 56 -17.75 27.83 11.00
N PHE A 57 -17.93 26.77 11.80
CA PHE A 57 -18.86 25.68 11.47
C PHE A 57 -20.31 25.94 11.91
N GLN A 58 -20.58 27.01 12.66
CA GLN A 58 -21.93 27.30 13.16
C GLN A 58 -22.90 27.65 12.03
N HIS A 59 -22.41 28.24 10.94
CA HIS A 59 -23.23 28.58 9.78
C HIS A 59 -23.70 27.35 8.98
N LEU A 60 -23.12 26.17 9.21
CA LEU A 60 -23.52 24.95 8.50
C LEU A 60 -24.84 24.42 9.08
N PRO A 61 -25.83 24.04 8.27
CA PRO A 61 -27.08 23.45 8.77
C PRO A 61 -26.85 22.08 9.42
N SER A 62 -25.85 21.32 8.96
CA SER A 62 -25.37 20.08 9.60
C SER A 62 -23.89 19.91 9.31
N LEU A 63 -23.12 19.38 10.27
CA LEU A 63 -21.71 19.04 10.05
C LEU A 63 -21.56 17.70 9.34
N TRP A 64 -22.42 16.74 9.69
CA TRP A 64 -22.45 15.41 9.11
C TRP A 64 -23.69 15.20 8.25
N THR A 65 -23.56 14.48 7.15
CA THR A 65 -24.73 13.97 6.42
C THR A 65 -25.47 12.93 7.25
N ARG A 66 -26.75 12.72 6.95
CA ARG A 66 -27.55 11.65 7.57
C ARG A 66 -27.02 10.26 7.21
N SER A 67 -26.48 10.12 6.00
CA SER A 67 -25.93 8.86 5.49
C SER A 67 -24.62 8.47 6.19
N TYR A 68 -24.44 7.18 6.40
CA TYR A 68 -23.16 6.55 6.74
C TYR A 68 -23.08 5.21 6.00
N PHE A 69 -21.87 4.74 5.76
CA PHE A 69 -21.64 3.41 5.24
C PHE A 69 -21.10 2.54 6.37
N VAL A 70 -21.68 1.36 6.55
CA VAL A 70 -21.19 0.34 7.47
C VAL A 70 -21.09 -0.99 6.74
N SER A 71 -19.99 -1.69 6.99
CA SER A 71 -19.79 -3.06 6.53
C SER A 71 -19.10 -3.83 7.63
N THR A 72 -19.49 -5.09 7.83
CA THR A 72 -18.76 -5.99 8.71
C THR A 72 -17.48 -6.41 8.01
N ALA A 73 -16.35 -6.10 8.62
CA ALA A 73 -15.14 -6.84 8.29
C ALA A 73 -15.33 -8.25 8.88
N GLY A 74 -15.29 -9.29 8.04
CA GLY A 74 -15.01 -10.65 8.53
C GLY A 74 -13.62 -10.70 9.20
N ASN A 75 -13.01 -11.87 9.36
CA ASN A 75 -11.61 -11.94 9.79
C ASN A 75 -10.70 -11.38 8.68
N VAL A 76 -10.70 -10.05 8.53
CA VAL A 76 -10.09 -9.29 7.46
C VAL A 76 -8.82 -8.76 8.07
N SER A 77 -7.71 -9.38 7.69
CA SER A 77 -6.39 -8.77 7.78
C SER A 77 -6.52 -7.33 7.28
N SER A 78 -5.91 -6.39 7.99
CA SER A 78 -5.90 -4.93 7.81
C SER A 78 -5.58 -4.40 6.39
N GLU A 79 -5.50 -5.26 5.38
CA GLU A 79 -5.21 -5.00 3.98
C GLU A 79 -6.38 -4.32 3.22
N THR A 80 -7.64 -4.48 3.64
CA THR A 80 -8.80 -4.02 2.83
C THR A 80 -9.14 -2.52 2.98
N MET A 81 -8.51 -1.79 3.90
CA MET A 81 -8.71 -0.33 4.05
C MET A 81 -7.45 0.49 3.83
N SER A 82 -6.38 -0.08 3.27
CA SER A 82 -5.21 0.72 2.91
C SER A 82 -5.53 1.55 1.68
N GLN A 83 -5.98 2.80 1.88
CA GLN A 83 -5.78 3.83 0.88
C GLN A 83 -4.28 3.83 0.55
N THR A 84 -3.92 3.32 -0.62
CA THR A 84 -2.53 3.20 -1.04
C THR A 84 -2.01 4.61 -1.29
N MET A 85 -1.50 5.26 -0.25
CA MET A 85 -0.83 6.55 -0.37
C MET A 85 0.42 6.35 -1.22
N THR A 86 0.35 6.84 -2.45
CA THR A 86 1.47 6.77 -3.39
C THR A 86 2.35 7.98 -3.20
N VAL A 87 3.55 7.77 -2.64
CA VAL A 87 4.58 8.81 -2.53
C VAL A 87 5.54 8.68 -3.70
N LYS A 88 5.68 9.75 -4.50
CA LYS A 88 6.65 9.81 -5.59
C LYS A 88 7.96 10.42 -5.07
N VAL A 89 9.02 9.62 -5.09
CA VAL A 89 10.36 10.05 -4.67
C VAL A 89 11.31 10.03 -5.87
N LYS A 90 12.08 11.11 -6.06
CA LYS A 90 13.11 11.15 -7.11
C LYS A 90 14.42 10.58 -6.57
N LEU A 91 14.86 9.47 -7.14
CA LEU A 91 16.19 8.90 -6.87
C LEU A 91 17.27 9.69 -7.64
N LEU A 92 18.44 9.79 -7.03
CA LEU A 92 19.66 10.40 -7.56
C LEU A 92 20.81 9.38 -7.52
N PRO A 93 20.75 8.31 -8.35
CA PRO A 93 21.76 7.27 -8.37
C PRO A 93 23.10 7.73 -8.97
N THR A 94 24.19 7.08 -8.60
CA THR A 94 25.48 7.20 -9.31
C THR A 94 25.38 6.59 -10.73
N LYS A 95 26.39 6.82 -11.58
CA LYS A 95 26.46 6.20 -12.93
C LYS A 95 26.39 4.67 -12.86
N GLU A 96 27.12 4.08 -11.92
CA GLU A 96 27.15 2.63 -11.69
C GLU A 96 25.78 2.13 -11.20
N GLN A 97 25.20 2.78 -10.19
CA GLN A 97 23.86 2.45 -9.69
C GLN A 97 22.79 2.56 -10.79
N THR A 98 22.90 3.55 -11.67
CA THR A 98 22.00 3.73 -12.81
C THR A 98 22.07 2.54 -13.77
N SER A 99 23.27 2.04 -14.07
CA SER A 99 23.47 0.86 -14.91
C SER A 99 22.83 -0.37 -14.28
N ILE A 100 23.08 -0.61 -12.99
CA ILE A 100 22.51 -1.74 -12.24
C ILE A 100 20.99 -1.67 -12.21
N LEU A 101 20.42 -0.50 -11.87
CA LEU A 101 18.97 -0.30 -11.85
C LEU A 101 18.33 -0.56 -13.21
N ARG A 102 18.98 -0.10 -14.30
CA ARG A 102 18.50 -0.34 -15.67
C ARG A 102 18.50 -1.83 -15.99
N GLN A 103 19.61 -2.53 -15.73
CA GLN A 103 19.73 -3.96 -15.95
C GLN A 103 18.66 -4.73 -15.15
N MET A 104 18.54 -4.44 -13.85
CA MET A 104 17.51 -5.06 -13.01
C MET A 104 16.09 -4.79 -13.53
N SER A 105 15.79 -3.59 -14.00
CA SER A 105 14.46 -3.25 -14.52
C SER A 105 14.09 -3.98 -15.81
N GLN A 106 15.07 -4.26 -16.66
CA GLN A 106 14.88 -5.04 -17.88
C GLN A 106 14.73 -6.52 -17.56
N GLU A 107 15.60 -7.04 -16.70
CA GLU A 107 15.58 -8.43 -16.23
C GLU A 107 14.26 -8.76 -15.52
N TYR A 108 13.74 -7.84 -14.71
CA TYR A 108 12.45 -7.97 -14.03
C TYR A 108 11.30 -8.20 -15.01
N ILE A 109 11.21 -7.34 -16.02
CA ILE A 109 10.16 -7.42 -17.04
C ILE A 109 10.31 -8.67 -17.92
N SER A 110 11.55 -8.99 -18.32
CA SER A 110 11.85 -10.22 -19.06
C SER A 110 11.38 -11.46 -18.28
N THR A 111 11.73 -11.53 -16.99
CA THR A 111 11.33 -12.63 -16.10
C THR A 111 9.81 -12.78 -16.02
N ILE A 112 9.07 -11.67 -15.88
CA ILE A 112 7.60 -11.70 -15.85
C ILE A 112 7.04 -12.23 -17.17
N ASN A 113 7.52 -11.71 -18.29
CA ASN A 113 7.03 -12.12 -19.61
C ASN A 113 7.30 -13.61 -19.86
N THR A 114 8.48 -14.12 -19.50
CA THR A 114 8.83 -15.54 -19.59
C THR A 114 7.89 -16.39 -18.74
N LEU A 115 7.70 -16.05 -17.45
CA LEU A 115 6.80 -16.80 -16.56
C LEU A 115 5.36 -16.80 -17.06
N VAL A 116 4.87 -15.68 -17.60
CA VAL A 116 3.52 -15.60 -18.19
C VAL A 116 3.42 -16.50 -19.42
N SER A 117 4.43 -16.50 -20.29
CA SER A 117 4.47 -17.36 -21.47
C SER A 117 4.42 -18.85 -21.10
N GLU A 118 5.22 -19.27 -20.11
CA GLU A 118 5.22 -20.64 -19.57
C GLU A 118 3.83 -21.02 -19.03
N MET A 119 3.24 -20.18 -18.18
CA MET A 119 1.92 -20.45 -17.59
C MET A 119 0.80 -20.52 -18.64
N VAL A 120 0.90 -19.74 -19.71
CA VAL A 120 -0.06 -19.78 -20.83
C VAL A 120 0.10 -21.06 -21.65
N ALA A 121 1.33 -21.49 -21.93
CA ALA A 121 1.61 -22.74 -22.64
C ALA A 121 1.07 -23.95 -21.85
N GLU A 122 1.28 -23.97 -20.54
CA GLU A 122 0.78 -25.03 -19.65
C GLU A 122 -0.69 -24.87 -19.23
N LYS A 123 -1.31 -23.73 -19.54
CA LYS A 123 -2.63 -23.29 -19.03
C LYS A 123 -2.77 -23.43 -17.50
N LYS A 124 -1.66 -23.27 -16.78
CA LYS A 124 -1.57 -23.52 -15.33
C LYS A 124 -0.70 -22.47 -14.66
N SER A 125 -1.09 -22.08 -13.44
CA SER A 125 -0.30 -21.15 -12.63
C SER A 125 1.00 -21.79 -12.14
N THR A 126 2.09 -21.03 -12.19
CA THR A 126 3.42 -21.50 -11.81
C THR A 126 3.53 -21.81 -10.30
N ARG A 127 4.24 -22.89 -9.97
CA ARG A 127 4.64 -23.24 -8.60
C ARG A 127 6.09 -22.86 -8.28
N LYS A 128 6.81 -22.26 -9.24
CA LYS A 128 8.20 -21.83 -9.09
C LYS A 128 8.33 -20.84 -7.92
N SER A 129 9.43 -20.97 -7.20
CA SER A 129 9.93 -20.06 -6.17
C SER A 129 11.09 -19.23 -6.73
N SER A 130 11.61 -18.29 -5.93
CA SER A 130 12.81 -17.53 -6.31
C SER A 130 14.05 -18.39 -6.57
N LYS A 131 14.11 -19.63 -6.05
CA LYS A 131 15.22 -20.56 -6.32
C LYS A 131 15.15 -21.12 -7.75
N ASP A 132 13.94 -21.30 -8.26
CA ASP A 132 13.66 -21.90 -9.57
C ASP A 132 13.71 -20.87 -10.71
N VAL A 133 13.73 -19.58 -10.37
CA VAL A 133 13.82 -18.48 -11.33
C VAL A 133 15.28 -18.07 -11.52
N PHE A 134 15.81 -18.41 -12.70
CA PHE A 134 17.12 -17.98 -13.16
C PHE A 134 17.03 -16.56 -13.72
N ALA A 135 17.18 -15.58 -12.83
CA ALA A 135 17.21 -14.17 -13.18
C ALA A 135 18.27 -13.47 -12.32
N HIS A 136 19.00 -12.52 -12.91
CA HIS A 136 20.02 -11.73 -12.20
C HIS A 136 19.39 -10.64 -11.32
N LEU A 137 18.64 -11.09 -10.32
CA LEU A 137 17.83 -10.25 -9.43
C LEU A 137 17.92 -10.76 -7.99
N PRO A 138 17.80 -9.86 -6.99
CA PRO A 138 17.67 -10.28 -5.60
C PRO A 138 16.46 -11.20 -5.42
N SER A 139 16.56 -12.18 -4.50
CA SER A 139 15.47 -13.13 -4.21
C SER A 139 14.13 -12.43 -3.91
N ALA A 140 14.20 -11.34 -3.14
CA ALA A 140 13.12 -10.42 -2.86
C ALA A 140 12.39 -9.90 -4.12
N VAL A 141 13.17 -9.50 -5.13
CA VAL A 141 12.66 -8.96 -6.40
C VAL A 141 12.13 -10.11 -7.28
N LYS A 142 12.80 -11.26 -7.30
CA LYS A 142 12.28 -12.48 -7.99
C LYS A 142 10.93 -12.91 -7.44
N ASN A 143 10.75 -12.90 -6.12
CA ASN A 143 9.47 -13.21 -5.50
C ASN A 143 8.37 -12.23 -5.93
N GLN A 144 8.69 -10.94 -6.08
CA GLN A 144 7.74 -9.96 -6.57
C GLN A 144 7.41 -10.17 -8.06
N ALA A 145 8.41 -10.47 -8.90
CA ALA A 145 8.19 -10.80 -10.30
C ALA A 145 7.26 -12.02 -10.47
N ILE A 146 7.40 -13.06 -9.65
CA ILE A 146 6.51 -14.23 -9.67
C ILE A 146 5.07 -13.84 -9.32
N LYS A 147 4.87 -12.97 -8.31
CA LYS A 147 3.53 -12.48 -7.92
C LYS A 147 2.90 -11.67 -9.05
N ASP A 148 3.67 -10.76 -9.66
CA ASP A 148 3.20 -9.92 -10.75
C ASP A 148 2.87 -10.76 -11.99
N ALA A 149 3.70 -11.75 -12.33
CA ALA A 149 3.43 -12.70 -13.41
C ALA A 149 2.12 -13.47 -13.18
N LYS A 150 1.87 -13.95 -11.95
CA LYS A 150 0.59 -14.59 -11.59
C LYS A 150 -0.59 -13.65 -11.76
N SER A 151 -0.46 -12.38 -11.36
CA SER A 151 -1.50 -11.36 -11.53
C SER A 151 -1.80 -11.12 -13.02
N VAL A 152 -0.76 -11.03 -13.85
CA VAL A 152 -0.91 -10.91 -15.31
C VAL A 152 -1.59 -12.15 -15.89
N PHE A 153 -1.18 -13.35 -15.48
CA PHE A 153 -1.79 -14.61 -15.93
C PHE A 153 -3.27 -14.70 -15.56
N GLN A 154 -3.70 -14.22 -14.39
CA GLN A 154 -5.13 -14.16 -14.04
C GLN A 154 -5.94 -13.30 -15.03
N LYS A 155 -5.37 -12.20 -15.51
CA LYS A 155 -6.01 -11.37 -16.55
C LYS A 155 -6.13 -12.11 -17.88
N VAL A 156 -5.08 -12.86 -18.27
CA VAL A 156 -5.11 -13.72 -19.46
C VAL A 156 -6.19 -14.79 -19.35
N LYS A 157 -6.29 -15.47 -18.19
CA LYS A 157 -7.32 -16.47 -17.92
C LYS A 157 -8.73 -15.88 -17.98
N LYS A 158 -8.94 -14.70 -17.39
CA LYS A 158 -10.22 -13.96 -17.46
C LYS A 158 -10.61 -13.63 -18.89
N ASN A 159 -9.64 -13.30 -19.74
CA ASN A 159 -9.82 -13.04 -21.16
C ASN A 159 -9.78 -14.32 -22.02
N LYS A 160 -9.91 -15.51 -21.43
CA LYS A 160 -9.95 -16.80 -22.15
C LYS A 160 -8.76 -17.00 -23.12
N TYR A 161 -7.58 -16.50 -22.75
CA TYR A 161 -6.34 -16.66 -23.52
C TYR A 161 -6.33 -16.00 -24.92
N THR A 162 -7.27 -15.09 -25.21
CA THR A 162 -7.33 -14.41 -26.52
C THR A 162 -6.26 -13.33 -26.69
N THR A 163 -5.78 -12.75 -25.60
CA THR A 163 -4.75 -11.71 -25.61
C THR A 163 -3.79 -11.92 -24.44
N ILE A 164 -2.50 -11.97 -24.76
CA ILE A 164 -1.43 -12.12 -23.79
C ILE A 164 -0.70 -10.77 -23.69
N PRO A 165 -0.89 -10.00 -22.60
CA PRO A 165 -0.22 -8.72 -22.46
C PRO A 165 1.28 -8.93 -22.20
N VAL A 166 2.10 -8.20 -22.95
CA VAL A 166 3.56 -8.19 -22.79
C VAL A 166 3.99 -6.88 -22.14
N LEU A 167 4.74 -6.98 -21.06
CA LEU A 167 5.26 -5.81 -20.36
C LEU A 167 6.46 -5.25 -21.16
N LYS A 168 6.44 -3.95 -21.46
CA LYS A 168 7.47 -3.28 -22.28
C LYS A 168 8.20 -2.14 -21.57
N LYS A 169 7.58 -1.56 -20.53
CA LYS A 169 8.16 -0.42 -19.81
C LYS A 169 9.10 -0.94 -18.72
N PRO A 170 10.39 -0.54 -18.71
CA PRO A 170 11.33 -0.95 -17.66
C PRO A 170 10.82 -0.54 -16.28
N VAL A 171 10.71 -1.50 -15.37
CA VAL A 171 10.31 -1.28 -13.98
C VAL A 171 10.91 -2.36 -13.11
N CYS A 172 11.18 -2.04 -11.85
CA CYS A 172 11.59 -3.01 -10.84
C CYS A 172 10.85 -2.66 -9.55
N ILE A 173 10.24 -3.66 -8.91
CA ILE A 173 9.39 -3.46 -7.73
C ILE A 173 10.03 -4.16 -6.53
N TRP A 174 10.16 -3.41 -5.43
CA TRP A 174 10.57 -3.91 -4.14
C TRP A 174 9.37 -3.84 -3.19
N ASN A 175 9.14 -4.91 -2.43
CA ASN A 175 8.09 -4.92 -1.41
C ASN A 175 8.48 -4.06 -0.18
N ASN A 176 7.52 -3.79 0.70
CA ASN A 176 7.75 -2.97 1.90
C ASN A 176 8.74 -3.58 2.91
N GLN A 177 8.96 -4.89 2.92
CA GLN A 177 9.98 -5.51 3.78
C GLN A 177 11.41 -5.32 3.24
N ASN A 178 11.55 -5.00 1.95
CA ASN A 178 12.83 -5.06 1.24
C ASN A 178 13.54 -3.71 1.09
N TYR A 179 12.95 -2.60 1.57
CA TYR A 179 13.62 -1.30 1.57
C TYR A 179 13.58 -0.63 2.93
N SER A 180 14.58 0.18 3.22
CA SER A 180 14.55 1.16 4.31
C SER A 180 14.92 2.53 3.77
N PHE A 181 14.76 3.58 4.55
CA PHE A 181 15.10 4.94 4.13
C PHE A 181 15.51 5.77 5.35
N ASP A 182 16.29 6.80 5.10
CA ASP A 182 16.53 7.90 6.03
C ASP A 182 16.09 9.22 5.37
N PHE A 183 16.47 10.38 5.91
CA PHE A 183 16.08 11.68 5.35
C PHE A 183 16.66 11.97 3.95
N THR A 184 17.69 11.24 3.54
CA THR A 184 18.54 11.55 2.39
C THR A 184 18.70 10.38 1.41
N HIS A 185 18.45 9.14 1.84
CA HIS A 185 18.68 7.94 1.06
C HIS A 185 17.54 6.94 1.20
N ILE A 186 17.31 6.18 0.12
CA ILE A 186 16.55 4.93 0.15
C ILE A 186 17.54 3.77 -0.02
N TYR A 187 17.43 2.77 0.84
CA TYR A 187 18.27 1.57 0.86
C TYR A 187 17.51 0.43 0.18
N LEU A 188 18.01 -0.01 -0.97
CA LEU A 188 17.40 -1.08 -1.79
C LEU A 188 18.39 -2.22 -2.00
N PRO A 189 17.94 -3.48 -2.08
CA PRO A 189 18.80 -4.58 -2.50
C PRO A 189 19.05 -4.43 -4.01
N LEU A 190 20.31 -4.19 -4.35
CA LEU A 190 20.82 -4.18 -5.72
C LEU A 190 21.72 -5.40 -5.94
N MET A 191 21.86 -5.83 -7.19
CA MET A 191 22.87 -6.83 -7.56
C MET A 191 24.22 -6.13 -7.72
N ILE A 192 25.15 -6.42 -6.82
CA ILE A 192 26.53 -5.92 -6.84
C ILE A 192 27.45 -7.14 -6.74
N ASP A 193 28.38 -7.29 -7.68
CA ASP A 193 29.31 -8.42 -7.75
C ASP A 193 28.63 -9.79 -7.66
N GLY A 194 27.48 -9.93 -8.33
CA GLY A 194 26.69 -11.16 -8.35
C GLY A 194 25.92 -11.47 -7.06
N LYS A 195 25.99 -10.61 -6.05
CA LYS A 195 25.29 -10.76 -4.76
C LYS A 195 24.30 -9.63 -4.52
N ALA A 196 23.22 -9.95 -3.83
CA ALA A 196 22.26 -8.93 -3.41
C ALA A 196 22.85 -8.13 -2.23
N LYS A 197 23.11 -6.84 -2.43
CA LYS A 197 23.62 -5.93 -1.40
C LYS A 197 22.64 -4.79 -1.18
N LYS A 198 22.29 -4.56 0.10
CA LYS A 198 21.47 -3.41 0.50
C LYS A 198 22.29 -2.13 0.30
N THR A 199 21.91 -1.34 -0.68
CA THR A 199 22.72 -0.24 -1.20
C THR A 199 21.97 1.08 -1.04
N PRO A 200 22.60 2.11 -0.46
CA PRO A 200 22.00 3.44 -0.35
C PRO A 200 21.98 4.13 -1.70
N ILE A 201 20.81 4.67 -2.07
CA ILE A 201 20.63 5.53 -3.23
C ILE A 201 20.10 6.85 -2.73
N ARG A 202 20.78 7.95 -3.06
CA ARG A 202 20.35 9.29 -2.67
C ARG A 202 18.96 9.56 -3.22
N ALA A 203 18.10 10.17 -2.42
CA ALA A 203 16.70 10.37 -2.75
C ALA A 203 16.25 11.77 -2.30
N LEU A 204 15.49 12.46 -3.15
CA LEU A 204 14.85 13.72 -2.78
C LEU A 204 13.55 13.41 -2.03
N LEU A 205 13.66 13.28 -0.71
CA LEU A 205 12.55 12.95 0.20
C LEU A 205 11.89 14.19 0.83
N ILE A 206 12.49 15.37 0.66
CA ILE A 206 12.07 16.61 1.31
C ILE A 206 11.01 17.30 0.42
N ASP A 207 9.77 17.37 0.90
CA ASP A 207 8.82 18.41 0.52
C ASP A 207 8.91 19.56 1.55
N LYS A 208 8.37 20.76 1.24
CA LYS A 208 8.42 21.95 2.12
C LYS A 208 7.93 21.71 3.57
N LYS A 209 7.29 20.57 3.88
CA LYS A 209 6.76 20.17 5.19
C LYS A 209 7.18 18.76 5.64
N ASN A 210 8.20 18.13 5.03
CA ASN A 210 8.61 16.74 5.31
C ASN A 210 7.50 15.69 5.15
N ARG A 211 6.44 16.00 4.40
CA ARG A 211 5.24 15.14 4.30
C ARG A 211 5.57 13.72 3.83
N ASN A 212 6.44 13.59 2.83
CA ASN A 212 6.84 12.28 2.30
C ASN A 212 7.56 11.41 3.33
N PHE A 213 8.38 12.01 4.20
CA PHE A 213 9.11 11.30 5.23
C PHE A 213 8.16 10.78 6.31
N ASP A 214 7.20 11.60 6.75
CA ASP A 214 6.20 11.20 7.74
C ASP A 214 5.26 10.12 7.18
N LEU A 215 4.85 10.23 5.92
CA LEU A 215 4.06 9.21 5.24
C LEU A 215 4.80 7.87 5.11
N LEU A 216 6.10 7.90 4.84
CA LEU A 216 6.91 6.68 4.75
C LEU A 216 7.25 6.10 6.13
N LYS A 217 7.26 6.89 7.22
CA LYS A 217 7.45 6.38 8.59
C LYS A 217 6.32 5.45 9.04
N HIS A 218 5.09 5.71 8.61
CA HIS A 218 3.93 4.87 8.88
C HIS A 218 3.90 3.55 8.08
N LYS A 219 4.98 3.23 7.34
CA LYS A 219 5.15 1.97 6.60
C LYS A 219 5.06 0.71 7.48
N TYR A 220 5.21 0.85 8.79
CA TYR A 220 4.80 -0.16 9.75
C TYR A 220 3.32 0.06 10.10
N GLY A 221 2.43 -0.62 9.37
CA GLY A 221 1.21 -1.10 10.02
C GLY A 221 1.66 -1.85 11.26
N LYS A 222 1.20 -1.38 12.43
CA LYS A 222 1.63 -1.85 13.76
C LYS A 222 1.65 -3.38 13.81
N GLY A 223 2.73 -3.92 14.39
CA GLY A 223 2.74 -5.29 14.91
C GLY A 223 1.84 -5.45 16.12
#